data_AF-A0A9X3ECT5-F1
#
_entry.id   AF-A0A9X3ECT5-F1
#
_cell.length_a   1.000
_cell.length_b   1.000
_cell.length_c   1.000
_cell.angle_alpha   90.00
_cell.angle_beta   90.00
_cell.angle_gamma   90.00
#
_symmetry.space_group_name_H-M   'P 1'
#
loop_
_entity.id
_entity.type
_entity.pdbx_description
1 polymer ?
#
loop_
_entity_poly.entity_id
_entity_poly.type
_entity_poly.pdbx_seq_one_letter_code
_entity_poly.pdbx_strand_id
1 'polypeptide(L)'
;MRTETTNALHAFRPLQLHVSEYAARFATLPPDATTLGNYSGIDTTPASFSAGKLASITIGSNGLLTGMFMSASAGVPDPIAEKTFSLSPSLAGGIVTWTAVPGTLALKYVPRMR
;
A
#
# COMPACT_ATOMS: atom_id res chain seq x y z
N MET A 1 -2.74 18.38 -3.11
CA MET A 1 -2.73 17.10 -3.85
C MET A 1 -1.66 16.14 -3.35
N ARG A 2 -0.37 16.51 -3.32
CA ARG A 2 0.67 15.70 -2.67
C ARG A 2 0.36 15.45 -1.17
N THR A 3 -0.36 16.38 -0.54
CA THR A 3 -0.93 16.22 0.80
C THR A 3 -1.83 14.99 0.89
N GLU A 4 -2.84 14.86 0.02
CA GLU A 4 -3.77 13.71 0.01
C GLU A 4 -3.05 12.38 -0.19
N THR A 5 -2.11 12.35 -1.14
CA THR A 5 -1.33 11.13 -1.41
C THR A 5 -0.38 10.78 -0.26
N THR A 6 0.11 11.78 0.48
CA THR A 6 0.94 11.55 1.67
C THR A 6 0.07 11.10 2.85
N ASN A 7 -1.12 11.69 3.04
CA ASN A 7 -2.08 11.28 4.06
C ASN A 7 -2.55 9.83 3.84
N ALA A 8 -2.68 9.41 2.58
CA ALA A 8 -3.00 8.03 2.23
C ALA A 8 -2.00 7.02 2.84
N LEU A 9 -0.73 7.41 3.08
CA LEU A 9 0.28 6.53 3.67
C LEU A 9 -0.08 6.02 5.07
N HIS A 10 -0.90 6.75 5.82
CA HIS A 10 -1.36 6.28 7.13
C HIS A 10 -2.09 4.94 7.04
N ALA A 11 -2.86 4.71 5.98
CA ALA A 11 -3.55 3.44 5.73
C ALA A 11 -2.59 2.30 5.38
N PHE A 12 -1.44 2.62 4.77
CA PHE A 12 -0.44 1.63 4.40
C PHE A 12 0.47 1.22 5.56
N ARG A 13 0.73 2.10 6.55
CA ARG A 13 1.72 1.82 7.61
C ARG A 13 1.45 0.52 8.39
N PRO A 14 0.21 0.21 8.81
CA PRO A 14 -0.08 -1.07 9.46
C PRO A 14 0.24 -2.27 8.56
N LEU A 15 -0.12 -2.20 7.27
CA LEU A 15 0.18 -3.26 6.31
C LEU A 15 1.69 -3.45 6.10
N GLN A 16 2.45 -2.36 6.06
CA GLN A 16 3.92 -2.43 5.98
C GLN A 16 4.53 -3.13 7.19
N LEU A 17 3.96 -2.93 8.38
CA LEU A 17 4.37 -3.62 9.59
C LEU A 17 4.15 -5.13 9.46
N HIS A 18 2.94 -5.57 9.06
CA HIS A 18 2.65 -6.99 8.90
C HIS A 18 3.56 -7.68 7.87
N VAL A 19 3.83 -7.03 6.74
CA VAL A 19 4.80 -7.53 5.74
C VAL A 19 6.20 -7.63 6.35
N SER A 20 6.61 -6.66 7.16
CA SER A 20 7.93 -6.65 7.81
C SER A 20 8.05 -7.73 8.90
N GLU A 21 6.99 -7.97 9.68
CA GLU A 21 6.91 -9.04 10.68
C GLU A 21 7.01 -10.42 10.02
N TYR A 22 6.27 -10.62 8.93
CA TYR A 22 6.37 -11.84 8.12
C TYR A 22 7.81 -12.05 7.63
N ALA A 23 8.42 -11.02 7.05
CA ALA A 23 9.79 -11.08 6.56
C ALA A 23 10.82 -11.34 7.68
N ALA A 24 10.64 -10.76 8.86
CA ALA A 24 11.49 -11.02 10.02
C ALA A 24 11.37 -12.47 10.51
N ARG A 25 10.18 -13.07 10.40
CA ARG A 25 9.94 -14.45 10.83
C ARG A 25 10.46 -15.48 9.82
N PHE A 26 10.24 -15.27 8.53
CA PHE A 26 10.47 -16.29 7.48
C PHE A 26 11.67 -15.99 6.59
N ALA A 27 12.36 -14.86 6.78
CA ALA A 27 13.44 -14.39 5.92
C ALA A 27 13.07 -14.27 4.43
N THR A 28 11.78 -14.11 4.14
CA THR A 28 11.21 -13.90 2.80
C THR A 28 10.00 -12.98 2.86
N LEU A 29 9.70 -12.29 1.78
CA LEU A 29 8.46 -11.53 1.65
C LEU A 29 7.24 -12.48 1.54
N PRO A 30 6.04 -12.06 1.98
CA PRO A 30 4.85 -12.88 1.88
C PRO A 30 4.48 -13.10 0.41
N PRO A 31 4.26 -14.35 -0.04
CA PRO A 31 4.02 -14.64 -1.45
C PRO A 31 2.69 -14.05 -1.97
N ASP A 32 1.69 -13.93 -1.10
CA ASP A 32 0.36 -13.43 -1.42
C ASP A 32 -0.37 -12.89 -0.17
N ALA A 33 -1.55 -12.29 -0.39
CA ALA A 33 -2.40 -11.76 0.67
C ALA A 33 -2.86 -12.84 1.66
N THR A 34 -3.29 -14.00 1.15
CA THR A 34 -3.82 -15.10 1.98
C THR A 34 -2.79 -15.58 2.99
N THR A 35 -1.54 -15.74 2.56
CA THR A 35 -0.43 -16.16 3.41
C THR A 35 -0.14 -15.13 4.49
N LEU A 36 -0.17 -13.84 4.14
CA LEU A 36 -0.01 -12.76 5.12
C LEU A 36 -1.16 -12.69 6.11
N GLY A 37 -2.41 -12.85 5.65
CA GLY A 37 -3.62 -12.92 6.46
C GLY A 37 -3.60 -14.09 7.45
N ASN A 38 -3.25 -15.29 6.97
CA ASN A 38 -3.11 -16.48 7.83
C ASN A 38 -2.04 -16.32 8.90
N TYR A 39 -0.95 -15.59 8.61
CA TYR A 39 0.13 -15.34 9.56
C TYR A 39 -0.24 -14.28 10.61
N SER A 40 -0.72 -13.12 10.16
CA SER A 40 -0.88 -11.92 10.99
C SER A 40 -2.30 -11.70 11.52
N GLY A 41 -3.28 -12.42 10.98
CA GLY A 41 -4.69 -12.24 11.31
C GLY A 41 -5.34 -11.02 10.67
N ILE A 42 -4.65 -10.32 9.75
CA ILE A 42 -5.25 -9.19 9.04
C ILE A 42 -6.36 -9.63 8.10
N ASP A 43 -7.40 -8.81 8.00
CA ASP A 43 -8.37 -8.92 6.91
C ASP A 43 -7.67 -8.60 5.59
N THR A 44 -7.76 -9.47 4.60
CA THR A 44 -7.13 -9.29 3.28
C THR A 44 -8.07 -8.66 2.25
N THR A 45 -9.29 -8.30 2.65
CA THR A 45 -10.30 -7.69 1.78
C THR A 45 -9.90 -6.25 1.43
N PRO A 46 -9.76 -5.89 0.15
CA PRO A 46 -9.18 -4.59 -0.22
C PRO A 46 -9.91 -3.36 0.33
N ALA A 47 -11.24 -3.42 0.42
CA ALA A 47 -12.08 -2.33 0.92
C ALA A 47 -11.96 -2.12 2.44
N SER A 48 -11.51 -3.13 3.19
CA SER A 48 -11.29 -3.03 4.64
C SER A 48 -10.16 -2.07 5.00
N PHE A 49 -9.32 -1.72 4.02
CA PHE A 49 -8.26 -0.73 4.15
C PHE A 49 -8.64 0.65 3.57
N SER A 50 -9.93 0.87 3.27
CA SER A 50 -10.40 2.19 2.88
C SER A 50 -10.20 3.18 4.03
N ALA A 51 -9.56 4.31 3.72
CA ALA A 51 -9.27 5.33 4.73
C ALA A 51 -9.05 6.69 4.06
N GLY A 52 -9.72 7.72 4.58
CA GLY A 52 -9.67 9.07 4.03
C GLY A 52 -10.14 9.10 2.57
N LYS A 53 -9.19 9.26 1.65
CA LYS A 53 -9.43 9.36 0.20
C LYS A 53 -9.09 8.08 -0.58
N LEU A 54 -8.65 7.02 0.10
CA LEU A 54 -8.44 5.70 -0.49
C LEU A 54 -9.73 4.89 -0.49
N ALA A 55 -10.07 4.35 -1.66
CA ALA A 55 -11.15 3.38 -1.81
C ALA A 55 -10.73 1.98 -1.34
N SER A 56 -9.48 1.59 -1.56
CA SER A 56 -8.99 0.25 -1.22
C SER A 56 -7.47 0.17 -1.22
N ILE A 57 -6.95 -0.88 -0.59
CA ILE A 57 -5.57 -1.33 -0.75
C ILE A 57 -5.58 -2.83 -1.08
N THR A 58 -5.00 -3.23 -2.21
CA THR A 58 -4.78 -4.64 -2.53
C THR A 58 -3.38 -5.07 -2.08
N ILE A 59 -3.27 -6.28 -1.53
CA ILE A 59 -2.00 -6.93 -1.23
C ILE A 59 -1.72 -7.91 -2.37
N GLY A 60 -0.69 -7.62 -3.14
CA GLY A 60 -0.22 -8.45 -4.26
C GLY A 60 0.93 -9.36 -3.86
N SER A 61 1.59 -9.92 -4.88
CA SER A 61 2.74 -10.80 -4.68
C SER A 61 3.88 -10.09 -3.96
N ASN A 62 4.62 -10.85 -3.16
CA ASN A 62 5.74 -10.35 -2.35
C ASN A 62 5.33 -9.20 -1.40
N GLY A 63 4.05 -9.11 -1.00
CA GLY A 63 3.55 -8.03 -0.14
C GLY A 63 3.47 -6.67 -0.84
N LEU A 64 3.39 -6.62 -2.17
CA LEU A 64 3.16 -5.38 -2.93
C LEU A 64 1.83 -4.76 -2.50
N LEU A 65 1.85 -3.54 -1.97
CA LEU A 65 0.62 -2.85 -1.55
C LEU A 65 0.19 -1.89 -2.64
N THR A 66 -1.00 -2.02 -3.20
CA THR A 66 -1.51 -1.10 -4.24
C THR A 66 -2.76 -0.39 -3.74
N GLY A 67 -2.69 0.92 -3.58
CA GLY A 67 -3.85 1.73 -3.18
C GLY A 67 -4.57 2.31 -4.39
N MET A 68 -5.89 2.38 -4.30
CA MET A 68 -6.76 3.07 -5.24
C MET A 68 -7.43 4.25 -4.56
N PHE A 69 -7.36 5.44 -5.14
CA PHE A 69 -8.13 6.59 -4.67
C PHE A 69 -9.61 6.46 -5.04
N MET A 70 -10.49 7.04 -4.22
CA MET A 70 -11.91 7.15 -4.54
C MET A 70 -12.16 8.05 -5.77
N SER A 71 -13.41 8.10 -6.22
CA SER A 71 -13.85 8.93 -7.33
C SER A 71 -13.81 10.43 -7.03
N ALA A 72 -13.87 11.23 -8.09
CA ALA A 72 -14.02 12.69 -7.96
C ALA A 72 -15.31 13.07 -7.23
N SER A 73 -16.39 12.32 -7.46
CA SER A 73 -17.67 12.50 -6.76
C SER A 73 -17.60 12.23 -5.25
N ALA A 74 -16.60 11.47 -4.78
CA ALA A 74 -16.30 11.28 -3.34
C ALA A 74 -15.39 12.40 -2.77
N GLY A 75 -15.22 13.50 -3.52
CA GLY A 75 -14.41 14.64 -3.12
C GLY A 75 -12.90 14.37 -3.17
N VAL A 76 -12.46 13.42 -4.01
CA VAL A 76 -11.05 13.29 -4.37
C VAL A 76 -10.76 14.24 -5.54
N PRO A 77 -9.70 15.05 -5.51
CA PRO A 77 -9.36 15.92 -6.63
C PRO A 77 -9.08 15.15 -7.95
N ASP A 78 -9.61 15.61 -9.08
CA ASP A 78 -9.57 14.90 -10.38
C ASP A 78 -8.20 14.35 -10.80
N PRO A 79 -7.07 15.06 -10.63
CA PRO A 79 -5.76 14.54 -11.05
C PRO A 79 -5.29 13.29 -10.29
N ILE A 80 -5.93 12.93 -9.17
CA ILE A 80 -5.61 11.72 -8.38
C ILE A 80 -6.80 10.78 -8.22
N ALA A 81 -8.02 11.20 -8.57
CA ALA A 81 -9.24 10.41 -8.43
C ALA A 81 -9.18 9.12 -9.27
N GLU A 82 -9.60 8.00 -8.67
CA GLU A 82 -9.58 6.66 -9.28
C GLU A 82 -8.21 6.21 -9.80
N LYS A 83 -7.14 6.91 -9.38
CA LYS A 83 -5.77 6.55 -9.73
C LYS A 83 -5.16 5.65 -8.67
N THR A 84 -4.12 4.95 -9.09
CA THR A 84 -3.40 4.00 -8.23
C THR A 84 -1.94 4.37 -8.07
N PHE A 85 -1.41 4.02 -6.90
CA PHE A 85 0.03 3.94 -6.68
C PHE A 85 0.31 2.73 -5.79
N SER A 86 1.53 2.24 -5.83
CA SER A 86 1.93 1.06 -5.08
C SER A 86 3.12 1.33 -4.18
N LEU A 87 3.20 0.60 -3.07
CA LEU A 87 4.37 0.50 -2.23
C LEU A 87 4.96 -0.89 -2.43
N SER A 88 6.14 -0.93 -3.06
CA SER A 88 6.87 -2.15 -3.33
C SER A 88 7.90 -2.40 -2.22
N PRO A 89 7.79 -3.52 -1.48
CA PRO A 89 8.80 -3.91 -0.51
C PRO A 89 10.00 -4.56 -1.19
N SER A 90 11.17 -4.39 -0.59
CA SER A 90 12.39 -5.12 -0.91
C SER A 90 13.04 -5.61 0.37
N LEU A 91 13.39 -6.89 0.43
CA LEU A 91 14.07 -7.51 1.56
C LEU A 91 15.57 -7.63 1.26
N ALA A 92 16.40 -6.98 2.07
CA ALA A 92 17.85 -7.10 2.01
C ALA A 92 18.43 -7.10 3.42
N GLY A 93 19.26 -8.09 3.74
CA GLY A 93 19.90 -8.19 5.06
C GLY A 93 18.92 -8.24 6.24
N GLY A 94 17.73 -8.82 6.05
CA GLY A 94 16.69 -8.90 7.09
C GLY A 94 15.87 -7.61 7.28
N ILE A 95 16.14 -6.55 6.51
CA ILE A 95 15.42 -5.29 6.57
C ILE A 95 14.50 -5.17 5.35
N VAL A 96 13.23 -4.83 5.60
CA VAL A 96 12.28 -4.48 4.54
C VAL A 96 12.34 -2.98 4.28
N THR A 97 12.71 -2.62 3.05
CA THR A 97 12.67 -1.23 2.55
C THR A 97 11.49 -1.08 1.60
N TRP A 98 10.96 0.14 1.47
CA TRP A 98 9.76 0.42 0.69
C TRP A 98 10.01 1.50 -0.35
N THR A 99 9.54 1.25 -1.58
CA THR A 99 9.56 2.23 -2.67
C THR A 99 8.14 2.52 -3.13
N ALA A 100 7.78 3.81 -3.21
CA ALA A 100 6.53 4.23 -3.84
C ALA A 100 6.71 4.26 -5.36
N VAL A 101 5.84 3.55 -6.07
CA VAL A 101 5.87 3.38 -7.53
C VAL A 101 4.58 3.96 -8.11
N PRO A 102 4.64 4.77 -9.20
CA PRO A 102 3.45 5.21 -9.90
C PRO A 102 2.72 4.00 -10.49
N GLY A 103 1.43 3.87 -10.17
CA GLY A 103 0.51 3.04 -10.95
C GLY A 103 -0.04 3.88 -12.10
N THR A 104 -1.34 4.16 -12.08
CA THR A 104 -1.95 5.14 -13.00
C THR A 104 -1.81 6.60 -12.52
N LEU A 105 -1.35 6.80 -11.28
CA LEU A 105 -1.08 8.12 -10.73
C LEU A 105 0.17 8.74 -11.36
N ALA A 106 0.08 9.99 -11.80
CA ALA A 106 1.23 10.70 -12.34
C ALA A 106 2.35 10.84 -11.29
N LEU A 107 3.61 10.63 -11.70
CA LEU A 107 4.78 10.60 -10.81
C LEU A 107 4.89 11.83 -9.89
N LYS A 108 4.48 13.01 -10.36
CA LYS A 108 4.48 14.26 -9.57
C LYS A 108 3.58 14.21 -8.34
N TYR A 109 2.60 13.31 -8.30
CA TYR A 109 1.69 13.10 -7.17
C TYR A 109 2.06 11.89 -6.30
N VAL A 110 2.98 11.02 -6.74
CA VAL A 110 3.42 9.88 -5.92
C VAL A 110 4.15 10.41 -4.66
N PRO A 111 3.86 9.88 -3.47
CA PRO A 111 4.55 10.25 -2.24
C PRO A 111 6.06 10.00 -2.35
N ARG A 112 6.87 10.90 -1.80
CA ARG A 112 8.32 10.67 -1.67
C ARG A 112 8.55 9.94 -0.34
N MET A 113 9.26 8.82 -0.39
CA MET A 113 9.54 7.97 0.78
C MET A 113 11.00 8.02 1.23
N ARG A 114 11.74 9.03 0.77
CA ARG A 114 13.14 9.27 1.10
C ARG A 114 13.36 10.76 1.33
#